data_AF-A0A7V0XNV7-F1
#
_entry.id   AF-A0A7V0XNV7-F1
#
_cell.length_a   1.000
_cell.length_b   1.000
_cell.length_c   1.000
_cell.angle_alpha   90.00
_cell.angle_beta   90.00
_cell.angle_gamma   90.00
#
_symmetry.space_group_name_H-M   'P 1'
#
loop_
_entity.id
_entity.type
_entity.pdbx_description
1 polymer ?
#
loop_
_entity_poly.entity_id
_entity_poly.type
_entity_poly.pdbx_seq_one_letter_code
_entity_poly.pdbx_strand_id
1 'polypeptide(L)'
;MRKPVTFSLGCGLLLLFWCMSGYNGRAQDPVLSYVPDSSLRLYPPWMLWVPGATHFADGNWRTGLAFSLGETGAIALGIAFDKQLRSESSSPYYNYPLLLGFELYNIDKCHFMRNRLEYIKATYPGFRYDDIAFNRLMLEPFRPKNIFTPITGLFVAVALGQLYLESRTDHPGYSDVNELYLLNRYVPRTRAMAFYGTASLAASWGAGVGEEYWFRNGLMPIWDYRFGQTKGLAYSSLLFGSLHLTNMLFEREPDLKAALTQALAATVAGWLLGSDVQKRDYDIGPASAAHTWYDFTLMLGSFLINPEDNIFGVGVRFVLP
;
A
#
# COMPACT_ATOMS: atom_id res chain seq x y z
N MET A 1 -21.83 -14.13 -7.19
CA MET A 1 -20.41 -14.02 -7.56
C MET A 1 -19.75 -13.13 -6.52
N ARG A 2 -18.79 -13.65 -5.75
CA ARG A 2 -18.02 -12.85 -4.79
C ARG A 2 -16.79 -12.36 -5.53
N LYS A 3 -16.70 -11.06 -5.83
CA LYS A 3 -15.45 -10.46 -6.33
C LYS A 3 -14.37 -10.67 -5.25
N PRO A 4 -13.13 -11.04 -5.61
CA PRO A 4 -12.04 -11.17 -4.65
C PRO A 4 -11.83 -9.87 -3.87
N VAL A 5 -11.30 -10.00 -2.65
CA VAL A 5 -10.99 -8.87 -1.76
C VAL A 5 -10.07 -7.90 -2.50
N THR A 6 -10.57 -6.69 -2.71
CA THR A 6 -9.98 -5.67 -3.58
C THR A 6 -8.84 -4.90 -2.89
N PHE A 7 -8.05 -4.11 -3.63
CA PHE A 7 -6.87 -3.36 -3.19
C PHE A 7 -7.11 -1.83 -3.21
N SER A 8 -6.64 -1.05 -2.23
CA SER A 8 -6.97 0.39 -2.13
C SER A 8 -6.10 1.29 -3.01
N LEU A 9 -6.60 1.69 -4.18
CA LEU A 9 -5.94 2.72 -5.02
C LEU A 9 -6.00 4.13 -4.40
N GLY A 10 -6.92 4.39 -3.46
CA GLY A 10 -7.20 5.74 -2.95
C GLY A 10 -6.50 6.12 -1.64
N CYS A 11 -5.71 5.25 -1.03
CA CYS A 11 -4.98 5.57 0.21
C CYS A 11 -4.02 6.77 0.01
N GLY A 12 -3.31 6.84 -1.11
CA GLY A 12 -2.33 7.90 -1.39
C GLY A 12 -2.92 9.29 -1.63
N LEU A 13 -4.11 9.39 -2.25
CA LEU A 13 -4.72 10.66 -2.68
C LEU A 13 -5.48 11.39 -1.56
N LEU A 14 -6.05 10.68 -0.58
CA LEU A 14 -6.82 11.29 0.51
C LEU A 14 -5.95 11.71 1.70
N LEU A 15 -4.78 11.07 1.89
CA LEU A 15 -3.77 11.52 2.88
C LEU A 15 -3.20 12.92 2.54
N LEU A 16 -3.24 13.32 1.27
CA LEU A 16 -2.78 14.62 0.75
C LEU A 16 -3.63 15.80 1.23
N PHE A 17 -4.94 15.64 1.38
CA PHE A 17 -5.82 16.73 1.83
C PHE A 17 -5.69 17.02 3.33
N TRP A 18 -5.32 16.03 4.13
CA TRP A 18 -5.22 16.19 5.59
C TRP A 18 -3.87 16.79 6.04
N CYS A 19 -2.75 16.37 5.43
CA CYS A 19 -1.43 16.96 5.71
C CYS A 19 -1.37 18.47 5.46
N MET A 20 -2.24 19.00 4.58
CA MET A 20 -2.30 20.43 4.27
C MET A 20 -3.28 21.22 5.15
N SER A 21 -4.23 20.57 5.83
CA SER A 21 -5.30 21.27 6.58
C SER A 21 -5.15 21.19 8.11
N GLY A 22 -4.39 20.24 8.64
CA GLY A 22 -4.42 19.90 10.07
C GLY A 22 -3.39 20.55 11.00
N TYR A 23 -2.34 21.22 10.49
CA TYR A 23 -1.25 21.73 11.32
C TYR A 23 -1.01 23.24 11.15
N ASN A 24 -2.08 24.03 11.28
CA ASN A 24 -1.93 25.43 11.66
C ASN A 24 -1.62 25.46 13.16
N GLY A 25 -0.37 25.72 13.52
CA GLY A 25 0.15 25.74 14.89
C GLY A 25 -0.55 26.76 15.79
N ARG A 26 -1.72 26.39 16.32
CA ARG A 26 -2.38 27.03 17.46
C ARG A 26 -2.82 25.99 18.46
N ALA A 27 -1.86 25.34 19.09
CA ALA A 27 -1.96 25.04 20.51
C ALA A 27 -0.95 25.96 21.18
N GLN A 28 -1.43 27.11 21.68
CA GLN A 28 -0.65 27.94 22.60
C GLN A 28 -0.58 27.19 23.93
N ASP A 29 0.37 26.27 24.06
CA ASP A 29 0.90 25.92 25.37
C ASP A 29 2.08 26.85 25.66
N PRO A 30 2.07 27.64 26.76
CA PRO A 30 3.10 28.62 27.06
C PRO A 30 4.37 27.99 27.67
N VAL A 31 4.56 26.68 27.55
CA VAL A 31 5.65 25.95 28.20
C VAL A 31 6.56 25.37 27.12
N LEU A 32 7.79 25.91 27.08
CA LEU A 32 8.96 25.52 26.28
C LEU A 32 9.02 26.15 24.87
N SER A 33 9.67 27.32 24.84
CA SER A 33 10.35 27.87 23.66
C SER A 33 11.55 26.99 23.27
N TYR A 34 11.30 25.74 22.91
CA TYR A 34 12.31 24.90 22.28
C TYR A 34 12.34 25.26 20.80
N VAL A 35 13.38 25.96 20.39
CA VAL A 35 13.72 26.16 18.98
C VAL A 35 14.35 24.84 18.52
N PRO A 36 13.76 24.12 17.54
CA PRO A 36 14.39 22.93 16.99
C PRO A 36 15.81 23.27 16.53
N ASP A 37 16.73 22.30 16.64
CA ASP A 37 18.05 22.42 16.03
C ASP A 37 17.89 22.94 14.58
N SER A 38 18.62 24.01 14.26
CA SER A 38 18.52 24.77 12.99
C SER A 38 18.73 23.93 11.72
N SER A 39 19.12 22.67 11.90
CA SER A 39 19.33 21.65 10.86
C SER A 39 18.04 21.00 10.34
N LEU A 40 16.96 20.93 11.14
CA LEU A 40 15.71 20.24 10.78
C LEU A 40 14.75 21.17 10.01
N ARG A 41 14.89 21.19 8.68
CA ARG A 41 13.97 21.92 7.80
C ARG A 41 12.82 21.03 7.37
N LEU A 42 11.59 21.51 7.60
CA LEU A 42 10.39 20.88 7.07
C LEU A 42 10.36 20.98 5.54
N TYR A 43 10.06 19.87 4.86
CA TYR A 43 9.84 19.92 3.43
C TYR A 43 8.63 20.79 3.09
N PRO A 44 8.71 21.65 2.05
CA PRO A 44 7.56 22.38 1.60
C PRO A 44 6.48 21.43 1.02
N PRO A 45 5.18 21.71 1.21
CA PRO A 45 4.10 20.82 0.78
C PRO A 45 4.10 20.49 -0.72
N TRP A 46 4.68 21.34 -1.57
CA TRP A 46 4.75 21.08 -3.01
C TRP A 46 5.54 19.80 -3.34
N MET A 47 6.47 19.37 -2.47
CA MET A 47 7.26 18.14 -2.66
C MET A 47 6.40 16.86 -2.57
N LEU A 48 5.20 16.93 -2.00
CA LEU A 48 4.23 15.83 -2.08
C LEU A 48 3.77 15.58 -3.52
N TRP A 49 3.78 16.57 -4.40
CA TRP A 49 3.23 16.45 -5.74
C TRP A 49 4.27 16.14 -6.81
N VAL A 50 5.55 16.28 -6.49
CA VAL A 50 6.65 16.11 -7.45
C VAL A 50 7.37 14.79 -7.14
N PRO A 51 7.32 13.79 -8.04
CA PRO A 51 8.02 12.52 -7.89
C PRO A 51 9.50 12.69 -7.55
N GLY A 52 9.99 12.05 -6.48
CA GLY A 52 11.40 12.07 -6.07
C GLY A 52 11.91 13.39 -5.47
N ALA A 53 11.05 14.41 -5.33
CA ALA A 53 11.47 15.75 -4.88
C ALA A 53 12.08 15.79 -3.48
N THR A 54 11.60 14.95 -2.57
CA THR A 54 12.15 14.84 -1.20
C THR A 54 13.59 14.32 -1.24
N HIS A 55 13.89 13.34 -2.10
CA HIS A 55 15.23 12.79 -2.25
C HIS A 55 16.19 13.77 -2.94
N PHE A 56 15.71 14.55 -3.92
CA PHE A 56 16.52 15.62 -4.51
C PHE A 56 16.87 16.72 -3.49
N ALA A 57 15.91 17.10 -2.63
CA ALA A 57 16.13 18.10 -1.59
C ALA A 57 17.24 17.69 -0.62
N ASP A 58 17.38 16.39 -0.34
CA ASP A 58 18.40 15.82 0.53
C ASP A 58 19.73 15.51 -0.16
N GLY A 59 19.85 15.84 -1.45
CA GLY A 59 21.07 15.55 -2.21
C GLY A 59 21.24 14.06 -2.57
N ASN A 60 20.19 13.24 -2.45
CA ASN A 60 20.19 11.85 -2.93
C ASN A 60 19.62 11.74 -4.35
N TRP A 61 20.45 12.12 -5.34
CA TRP A 61 19.96 12.36 -6.70
C TRP A 61 19.65 11.05 -7.44
N ARG A 62 20.34 9.96 -7.06
CA ARG A 62 20.12 8.64 -7.65
C ARG A 62 18.76 8.09 -7.24
N THR A 63 18.42 8.17 -5.96
CA THR A 63 17.11 7.75 -5.47
C THR A 63 16.01 8.66 -6.00
N GLY A 64 16.22 9.98 -6.00
CA GLY A 64 15.27 10.92 -6.61
C GLY A 64 15.00 10.60 -8.08
N LEU A 65 16.05 10.37 -8.87
CA LEU A 65 15.90 10.01 -10.29
C LEU A 65 15.17 8.66 -10.47
N ALA A 66 15.47 7.67 -9.63
CA ALA A 66 14.82 6.36 -9.69
C ALA A 66 13.30 6.47 -9.45
N PHE A 67 12.88 7.19 -8.41
CA PHE A 67 11.45 7.43 -8.15
C PHE A 67 10.81 8.29 -9.24
N SER A 68 11.44 9.40 -9.65
CA SER A 68 10.88 10.25 -10.71
C SER A 68 10.65 9.51 -12.02
N LEU A 69 11.65 8.73 -12.47
CA LEU A 69 11.54 7.93 -13.70
C LEU A 69 10.56 6.76 -13.54
N GLY A 70 10.60 6.08 -12.40
CA GLY A 70 9.71 4.94 -12.11
C GLY A 70 8.25 5.36 -12.06
N GLU A 71 7.90 6.35 -11.24
CA GLU A 71 6.55 6.88 -11.08
C GLU A 71 6.02 7.46 -12.40
N THR A 72 6.77 8.40 -12.99
CA THR A 72 6.32 9.08 -14.23
C THR A 72 6.23 8.09 -15.38
N GLY A 73 7.19 7.17 -15.49
CA GLY A 73 7.19 6.14 -16.52
C GLY A 73 6.00 5.19 -16.39
N ALA A 74 5.71 4.71 -15.18
CA ALA A 74 4.60 3.80 -14.91
C ALA A 74 3.23 4.48 -15.16
N ILE A 75 3.07 5.74 -14.72
CA ILE A 75 1.88 6.55 -15.00
C ILE A 75 1.73 6.79 -16.51
N ALA A 76 2.81 7.20 -17.20
CA ALA A 76 2.78 7.44 -18.64
C ALA A 76 2.42 6.18 -19.43
N LEU A 77 2.96 5.03 -19.06
CA LEU A 77 2.58 3.74 -19.63
C LEU A 77 1.11 3.43 -19.36
N GLY A 78 0.64 3.66 -18.14
CA GLY A 78 -0.77 3.45 -17.78
C GLY A 78 -1.72 4.30 -18.62
N ILE A 79 -1.39 5.57 -18.87
CA ILE A 79 -2.15 6.47 -19.75
C ILE A 79 -2.07 6.01 -21.21
N ALA A 80 -0.88 5.67 -21.69
CA ALA A 80 -0.64 5.30 -23.09
C ALA A 80 -1.36 4.01 -23.50
N PHE A 81 -1.48 3.04 -22.58
CA PHE A 81 -2.10 1.74 -22.81
C PHE A 81 -3.50 1.59 -22.20
N ASP A 82 -4.08 2.67 -21.63
CA ASP A 82 -5.35 2.61 -20.90
C ASP A 82 -6.48 1.96 -21.73
N LYS A 83 -6.64 2.40 -22.98
CA LYS A 83 -7.70 1.89 -23.87
C LYS A 83 -7.52 0.41 -24.18
N GLN A 84 -6.28 -0.02 -24.46
CA GLN A 84 -5.95 -1.40 -24.83
C GLN A 84 -6.08 -2.34 -23.64
N LEU A 85 -5.63 -1.91 -22.45
CA LEU A 85 -5.78 -2.70 -21.23
C LEU A 85 -7.25 -2.81 -20.83
N ARG A 86 -8.02 -1.72 -20.95
CA ARG A 86 -9.45 -1.70 -20.65
C ARG A 86 -10.28 -2.57 -21.59
N SER A 87 -9.93 -2.69 -22.88
CA SER A 87 -10.67 -3.52 -23.83
C SER A 87 -10.51 -5.02 -23.59
N GLU A 88 -9.42 -5.42 -22.93
CA GLU A 88 -9.06 -6.82 -22.67
C GLU A 88 -9.17 -7.17 -21.18
N SER A 89 -9.93 -6.39 -20.40
CA SER A 89 -10.06 -6.55 -18.95
C SER A 89 -11.46 -6.25 -18.43
N SER A 90 -11.86 -7.00 -17.41
CA SER A 90 -13.07 -6.77 -16.60
C SER A 90 -12.75 -6.21 -15.20
N SER A 91 -11.48 -6.11 -14.80
CA SER A 91 -11.08 -5.69 -13.44
C SER A 91 -10.96 -4.17 -13.32
N PRO A 92 -11.29 -3.57 -12.16
CA PRO A 92 -10.92 -2.19 -11.85
C PRO A 92 -9.40 -1.93 -11.81
N TYR A 93 -8.57 -2.97 -11.67
CA TYR A 93 -7.10 -2.87 -11.64
C TYR A 93 -6.43 -3.26 -12.95
N TYR A 94 -7.19 -3.25 -14.06
CA TYR A 94 -6.70 -3.50 -15.42
C TYR A 94 -5.43 -2.70 -15.75
N ASN A 95 -5.32 -1.50 -15.19
CA ASN A 95 -4.20 -0.60 -15.38
C ASN A 95 -3.10 -0.84 -14.35
N TYR A 96 -2.54 -2.05 -14.35
CA TYR A 96 -1.43 -2.40 -13.45
C TYR A 96 -0.19 -1.50 -13.58
N PRO A 97 0.17 -0.89 -14.74
CA PRO A 97 1.26 0.09 -14.77
C PRO A 97 0.94 1.31 -13.91
N LEU A 98 -0.30 1.82 -14.01
CA LEU A 98 -0.74 2.94 -13.19
C LEU A 98 -0.75 2.58 -11.69
N LEU A 99 -1.20 1.38 -11.33
CA LEU A 99 -1.13 0.86 -9.96
C LEU A 99 0.32 0.87 -9.43
N LEU A 100 1.27 0.30 -10.18
CA LEU A 100 2.68 0.28 -9.77
C LEU A 100 3.27 1.70 -9.66
N GLY A 101 2.83 2.64 -10.50
CA GLY A 101 3.17 4.05 -10.37
C GLY A 101 2.67 4.67 -9.06
N PHE A 102 1.44 4.36 -8.66
CA PHE A 102 0.89 4.79 -7.38
C PHE A 102 1.61 4.18 -6.18
N GLU A 103 2.02 2.91 -6.26
CA GLU A 103 2.82 2.27 -5.20
C GLU A 103 4.19 2.91 -5.03
N LEU A 104 4.88 3.19 -6.14
CA LEU A 104 6.15 3.92 -6.09
C LEU A 104 5.98 5.32 -5.48
N TYR A 105 4.91 6.02 -5.85
CA TYR A 105 4.57 7.31 -5.27
C TYR A 105 4.33 7.20 -3.76
N ASN A 106 3.53 6.24 -3.30
CA ASN A 106 3.26 6.04 -1.87
C ASN A 106 4.56 5.85 -1.08
N ILE A 107 5.49 5.07 -1.62
CA ILE A 107 6.80 4.81 -1.03
C ILE A 107 7.69 6.06 -1.03
N ASP A 108 7.80 6.79 -2.14
CA ASP A 108 8.55 8.07 -2.20
C ASP A 108 8.06 9.03 -1.12
N LYS A 109 6.74 9.09 -0.91
CA LYS A 109 6.15 10.00 0.08
C LYS A 109 6.27 9.53 1.53
N CYS A 110 6.68 8.28 1.81
CA CYS A 110 7.10 7.89 3.16
C CYS A 110 8.26 8.77 3.64
N HIS A 111 9.17 9.17 2.75
CA HIS A 111 10.27 10.06 3.09
C HIS A 111 9.77 11.47 3.51
N PHE A 112 8.72 11.96 2.85
CA PHE A 112 8.06 13.20 3.27
C PHE A 112 7.44 13.08 4.66
N MET A 113 6.72 12.00 4.93
CA MET A 113 6.11 11.75 6.24
C MET A 113 7.19 11.63 7.33
N ARG A 114 8.30 10.94 7.05
CA ARG A 114 9.43 10.83 7.97
C ARG A 114 9.93 12.19 8.46
N ASN A 115 10.17 13.12 7.54
CA ASN A 115 10.61 14.48 7.87
C ASN A 115 9.63 15.19 8.83
N ARG A 116 8.33 14.95 8.69
CA ARG A 116 7.31 15.47 9.62
C ARG A 116 7.40 14.81 10.99
N LEU A 117 7.54 13.49 11.04
CA LEU A 117 7.65 12.74 12.29
C LEU A 117 8.91 13.13 13.07
N GLU A 118 10.04 13.30 12.39
CA GLU A 118 11.30 13.78 12.97
C GLU A 118 11.15 15.19 13.56
N TYR A 119 10.48 16.10 12.84
CA TYR A 119 10.17 17.44 13.35
C TYR A 119 9.26 17.41 14.59
N ILE A 120 8.21 16.58 14.57
CA ILE A 120 7.31 16.38 15.72
C ILE A 120 8.10 15.83 16.90
N LYS A 121 8.94 14.82 16.70
CA LYS A 121 9.78 14.22 17.75
C LYS A 121 10.75 15.23 18.37
N ALA A 122 11.38 16.06 17.54
CA ALA A 122 12.28 17.11 18.02
C ALA A 122 11.54 18.16 18.86
N THR A 123 10.29 18.47 18.50
CA THR A 123 9.46 19.44 19.24
C THR A 123 8.85 18.82 20.52
N TYR A 124 8.51 17.53 20.47
CA TYR A 124 7.82 16.80 21.52
C TYR A 124 8.56 15.49 21.84
N PRO A 125 9.53 15.50 22.77
CA PRO A 125 10.37 14.33 23.07
C PRO A 125 9.59 13.08 23.50
N GLY A 126 8.39 13.24 24.05
CA GLY A 126 7.49 12.14 24.42
C GLY A 126 6.74 11.48 23.25
N PHE A 127 6.81 12.06 22.04
CA PHE A 127 6.25 11.47 20.83
C PHE A 127 7.00 10.17 20.48
N ARG A 128 6.28 9.10 20.14
CA ARG A 128 6.86 7.78 19.82
C ARG A 128 6.40 7.35 18.43
N TYR A 129 7.35 6.89 17.64
CA TYR A 129 7.18 6.35 16.30
C TYR A 129 8.42 5.48 16.00
N ASP A 130 8.38 4.67 14.95
CA ASP A 130 9.54 3.95 14.43
C ASP A 130 10.47 4.91 13.66
N ASP A 131 11.68 5.14 14.20
CA ASP A 131 12.72 5.96 13.59
C ASP A 131 13.52 5.23 12.49
N ILE A 132 12.91 4.19 11.92
CA ILE A 132 13.49 3.38 10.86
C ILE A 132 14.01 4.20 9.67
N ALA A 133 15.27 3.90 9.31
CA ALA A 133 15.88 4.48 8.13
C ALA A 133 15.16 4.06 6.84
N PHE A 134 14.98 4.99 5.90
CA PHE A 134 14.23 4.74 4.66
C PHE A 134 14.72 3.53 3.85
N ASN A 135 16.04 3.36 3.70
CA ASN A 135 16.62 2.21 3.01
C ASN A 135 16.32 0.88 3.72
N ARG A 136 16.24 0.91 5.05
CA ARG A 136 15.94 -0.26 5.89
C ARG A 136 14.45 -0.59 5.85
N LEU A 137 13.59 0.44 5.85
CA LEU A 137 12.13 0.30 5.69
C LEU A 137 11.79 -0.54 4.46
N MET A 138 12.44 -0.25 3.31
CA MET A 138 12.21 -0.99 2.06
C MET A 138 12.48 -2.49 2.16
N LEU A 139 13.30 -2.90 3.12
CA LEU A 139 13.71 -4.29 3.32
C LEU A 139 12.91 -5.00 4.41
N GLU A 140 12.19 -4.29 5.29
CA GLU A 140 11.52 -4.89 6.45
C GLU A 140 10.59 -6.06 6.08
N PRO A 141 9.80 -6.04 4.99
CA PRO A 141 8.99 -7.19 4.59
C PRO A 141 9.77 -8.49 4.37
N PHE A 142 11.05 -8.38 4.00
CA PHE A 142 11.90 -9.50 3.61
C PHE A 142 12.85 -9.95 4.73
N ARG A 143 12.83 -9.26 5.89
CA ARG A 143 13.71 -9.61 6.99
C ARG A 143 13.16 -10.84 7.72
N PRO A 144 13.97 -11.89 7.96
CA PRO A 144 13.52 -13.08 8.67
C PRO A 144 12.84 -12.77 10.01
N LYS A 145 13.36 -11.80 10.77
CA LYS A 145 12.79 -11.37 12.07
C LYS A 145 11.34 -10.87 11.99
N ASN A 146 10.89 -10.41 10.83
CA ASN A 146 9.54 -9.89 10.61
C ASN A 146 8.65 -10.93 9.94
N ILE A 147 9.22 -11.72 9.00
CA ILE A 147 8.51 -12.83 8.35
C ILE A 147 8.09 -13.89 9.38
N PHE A 148 9.01 -14.28 10.26
CA PHE A 148 8.78 -15.32 11.26
C PHE A 148 8.17 -14.75 12.54
N THR A 149 7.02 -14.08 12.39
CA THR A 149 6.25 -13.54 13.52
C THR A 149 4.82 -14.10 13.55
N PRO A 150 4.16 -14.17 14.73
CA PRO A 150 2.78 -14.62 14.81
C PRO A 150 1.81 -13.77 13.97
N ILE A 151 2.05 -12.47 13.86
CA ILE A 151 1.18 -11.56 13.08
C ILE A 151 1.29 -11.84 11.58
N THR A 152 2.50 -12.04 11.05
CA THR A 152 2.68 -12.42 9.63
C THR A 152 2.11 -13.81 9.36
N GLY A 153 2.36 -14.77 10.24
CA GLY A 153 1.80 -16.12 10.13
C GLY A 153 0.26 -16.13 10.13
N LEU A 154 -0.37 -15.34 11.00
CA LEU A 154 -1.82 -15.18 11.06
C LEU A 154 -2.37 -14.65 9.73
N PHE A 155 -1.78 -13.57 9.21
CA PHE A 155 -2.24 -12.95 7.98
C PHE A 155 -2.07 -13.87 6.77
N VAL A 156 -0.91 -14.54 6.63
CA VAL A 156 -0.72 -15.57 5.58
C VAL A 156 -1.72 -16.72 5.73
N ALA A 157 -2.01 -17.18 6.96
CA ALA A 157 -3.02 -18.21 7.18
C ALA A 157 -4.43 -17.76 6.78
N VAL A 158 -4.79 -16.50 7.05
CA VAL A 158 -6.06 -15.90 6.58
C VAL A 158 -6.10 -15.87 5.05
N ALA A 159 -5.01 -15.47 4.38
CA ALA A 159 -4.91 -15.48 2.93
C ALA A 159 -5.12 -16.90 2.37
N LEU A 160 -4.41 -17.90 2.91
CA LEU A 160 -4.57 -19.31 2.51
C LEU A 160 -6.00 -19.82 2.74
N GLY A 161 -6.66 -19.40 3.83
CA GLY A 161 -8.07 -19.73 4.08
C GLY A 161 -9.01 -19.14 3.03
N GLN A 162 -8.78 -17.90 2.58
CA GLN A 162 -9.56 -17.30 1.49
C GLN A 162 -9.33 -18.03 0.17
N LEU A 163 -8.07 -18.33 -0.17
CA LEU A 163 -7.71 -19.11 -1.36
C LEU A 163 -8.33 -20.51 -1.35
N TYR A 164 -8.37 -21.16 -0.18
CA TYR A 164 -9.03 -22.45 -0.04
C TYR A 164 -10.53 -22.35 -0.34
N LEU A 165 -11.22 -21.30 0.13
CA LEU A 165 -12.64 -21.09 -0.19
C LEU A 165 -12.84 -20.79 -1.68
N GLU A 166 -11.94 -20.02 -2.30
CA GLU A 166 -11.95 -19.71 -3.73
C GLU A 166 -11.73 -20.97 -4.57
N SER A 167 -10.84 -21.88 -4.16
CA SER A 167 -10.60 -23.15 -4.87
C SER A 167 -11.80 -24.11 -4.92
N ARG A 168 -12.89 -23.80 -4.21
CA ARG A 168 -14.13 -24.58 -4.20
C ARG A 168 -15.12 -24.16 -5.27
N THR A 169 -14.86 -23.06 -5.99
CA THR A 169 -15.66 -22.68 -7.15
C THR A 169 -15.06 -23.28 -8.42
N ASP A 170 -15.93 -23.69 -9.35
CA ASP A 170 -15.53 -24.40 -10.57
C ASP A 170 -15.02 -23.38 -11.60
N HIS A 171 -13.70 -23.30 -11.75
CA HIS A 171 -13.02 -22.41 -12.70
C HIS A 171 -11.84 -23.15 -13.35
N PRO A 172 -11.47 -22.81 -14.59
CA PRO A 172 -10.23 -23.29 -15.19
C PRO A 172 -9.04 -22.78 -14.37
N GLY A 173 -8.12 -23.68 -14.03
CA GLY A 173 -6.95 -23.33 -13.23
C GLY A 173 -5.82 -22.76 -14.08
N TYR A 174 -4.71 -22.36 -13.44
CA TYR A 174 -3.51 -21.92 -14.16
C TYR A 174 -2.94 -22.97 -15.13
N SER A 175 -3.18 -24.26 -14.89
CA SER A 175 -2.82 -25.35 -15.81
C SER A 175 -3.48 -25.22 -17.19
N ASP A 176 -4.64 -24.58 -17.24
CA ASP A 176 -5.47 -24.47 -18.43
C ASP A 176 -5.17 -23.17 -19.20
N VAL A 177 -4.33 -22.30 -18.65
CA VAL A 177 -3.92 -21.04 -19.26
C VAL A 177 -2.91 -21.28 -20.39
N ASN A 178 -3.17 -20.69 -21.55
CA ASN A 178 -2.23 -20.65 -22.68
C ASN A 178 -1.43 -19.34 -22.70
N GLU A 179 -2.14 -18.20 -22.68
CA GLU A 179 -1.55 -16.87 -22.82
C GLU A 179 -2.23 -15.84 -21.91
N LEU A 180 -1.48 -14.81 -21.51
CA LEU A 180 -1.99 -13.63 -20.82
C LEU A 180 -1.76 -12.38 -21.65
N TYR A 181 -2.72 -11.47 -21.65
CA TYR A 181 -2.61 -10.17 -22.28
C TYR A 181 -1.85 -9.18 -21.39
N LEU A 182 -0.64 -8.83 -21.80
CA LEU A 182 0.24 -7.90 -21.10
C LEU A 182 0.55 -6.69 -21.99
N LEU A 183 0.12 -5.51 -21.55
CA LEU A 183 0.21 -4.23 -22.26
C LEU A 183 -0.56 -4.24 -23.59
N ASN A 184 0.06 -4.78 -24.64
CA ASN A 184 -0.47 -4.75 -25.99
C ASN A 184 -0.31 -6.08 -26.75
N ARG A 185 0.00 -7.17 -26.04
CA ARG A 185 0.25 -8.47 -26.66
C ARG A 185 -0.11 -9.61 -25.73
N TYR A 186 -0.47 -10.73 -26.33
CA TYR A 186 -0.54 -12.00 -25.62
C TYR A 186 0.86 -12.58 -25.43
N VAL A 187 1.14 -13.04 -24.23
CA VAL A 187 2.42 -13.60 -23.81
C VAL A 187 2.20 -15.03 -23.31
N PRO A 188 3.03 -16.01 -23.71
CA PRO A 188 2.90 -17.39 -23.24
C PRO A 188 2.95 -17.48 -21.71
N ARG A 189 2.14 -18.40 -21.17
CA ARG A 189 1.93 -18.63 -19.73
C ARG A 189 3.21 -18.57 -18.87
N THR A 190 4.32 -19.17 -19.32
CA THR A 190 5.57 -19.24 -18.55
C THR A 190 6.19 -17.87 -18.29
N ARG A 191 6.23 -17.01 -19.30
CA ARG A 191 6.74 -15.64 -19.17
C ARG A 191 5.74 -14.74 -18.46
N ALA A 192 4.46 -14.94 -18.75
CA ALA A 192 3.39 -14.19 -18.12
C ALA A 192 3.31 -14.42 -16.61
N MET A 193 3.62 -15.63 -16.13
CA MET A 193 3.66 -15.93 -14.70
C MET A 193 4.78 -15.22 -13.96
N ALA A 194 5.98 -15.15 -14.57
CA ALA A 194 7.08 -14.38 -13.99
C ALA A 194 6.70 -12.90 -13.90
N PHE A 195 6.06 -12.36 -14.94
CA PHE A 195 5.55 -10.99 -14.93
C PHE A 195 4.48 -10.80 -13.84
N TYR A 196 3.44 -11.63 -13.82
CA TYR A 196 2.33 -11.53 -12.89
C TYR A 196 2.82 -11.64 -11.44
N GLY A 197 3.63 -12.64 -11.12
CA GLY A 197 4.21 -12.80 -9.78
C GLY A 197 5.09 -11.62 -9.36
N THR A 198 5.88 -11.06 -10.29
CA THR A 198 6.70 -9.87 -10.00
C THR A 198 5.82 -8.64 -9.76
N ALA A 199 4.79 -8.44 -10.59
CA ALA A 199 3.85 -7.33 -10.43
C ALA A 199 3.05 -7.46 -9.13
N SER A 200 2.59 -8.67 -8.78
CA SER A 200 1.94 -8.96 -7.50
C SER A 200 2.86 -8.63 -6.35
N LEU A 201 4.11 -9.13 -6.35
CA LEU A 201 5.05 -8.85 -5.28
C LEU A 201 5.35 -7.36 -5.15
N ALA A 202 5.52 -6.65 -6.27
CA ALA A 202 5.77 -5.21 -6.28
C ALA A 202 4.58 -4.42 -5.73
N ALA A 203 3.35 -4.77 -6.12
CA ALA A 203 2.14 -4.15 -5.59
C ALA A 203 1.98 -4.40 -4.09
N SER A 204 2.13 -5.65 -3.66
CA SER A 204 2.03 -6.04 -2.25
C SER A 204 3.13 -5.40 -1.38
N TRP A 205 4.34 -5.30 -1.92
CA TRP A 205 5.46 -4.61 -1.24
C TRP A 205 5.18 -3.10 -1.11
N GLY A 206 4.66 -2.47 -2.17
CA GLY A 206 4.23 -1.08 -2.14
C GLY A 206 3.20 -0.83 -1.06
N ALA A 207 2.17 -1.68 -0.98
CA ALA A 207 1.12 -1.61 0.02
C ALA A 207 1.68 -1.78 1.43
N GLY A 208 2.39 -2.88 1.66
CA GLY A 208 2.88 -3.23 2.98
C GLY A 208 3.93 -2.26 3.51
N VAL A 209 4.75 -1.64 2.65
CA VAL A 209 5.69 -0.61 3.07
C VAL A 209 5.01 0.75 3.19
N GLY A 210 4.34 1.19 2.13
CA GLY A 210 3.73 2.50 2.04
C GLY A 210 2.60 2.70 3.05
N GLU A 211 1.58 1.84 2.99
CA GLU A 211 0.40 1.98 3.84
C GLU A 211 0.74 1.79 5.32
N GLU A 212 1.56 0.81 5.70
CA GLU A 212 1.95 0.65 7.10
C GLU A 212 2.78 1.83 7.60
N TYR A 213 3.66 2.40 6.78
CA TYR A 213 4.38 3.61 7.17
C TYR A 213 3.44 4.80 7.38
N TRP A 214 2.50 5.03 6.45
CA TRP A 214 1.55 6.14 6.56
C TRP A 214 0.59 6.00 7.75
N PHE A 215 0.01 4.80 7.93
CA PHE A 215 -1.02 4.60 8.95
C PHE A 215 -0.46 4.23 10.31
N ARG A 216 0.51 3.30 10.37
CA ARG A 216 1.00 2.72 11.64
C ARG A 216 2.24 3.45 12.15
N ASN A 217 3.04 4.06 11.27
CA ASN A 217 4.15 4.91 11.70
C ASN A 217 3.83 6.42 11.66
N GLY A 218 2.93 6.85 10.78
CA GLY A 218 2.53 8.24 10.62
C GLY A 218 1.33 8.62 11.49
N LEU A 219 0.13 8.28 11.00
CA LEU A 219 -1.13 8.74 11.57
C LEU A 219 -1.40 8.20 12.97
N MET A 220 -1.18 6.91 13.20
CA MET A 220 -1.47 6.28 14.50
C MET A 220 -0.63 6.92 15.61
N PRO A 221 0.71 7.06 15.51
CA PRO A 221 1.51 7.83 16.46
C PRO A 221 1.00 9.25 16.75
N ILE A 222 0.62 10.00 15.70
CA ILE A 222 0.10 11.36 15.84
C ILE A 222 -1.18 11.37 16.67
N TRP A 223 -2.09 10.43 16.43
CA TRP A 223 -3.33 10.32 17.18
C TRP A 223 -3.17 9.67 18.55
N ASP A 224 -2.21 8.76 18.71
CA ASP A 224 -1.84 8.18 20.01
C ASP A 224 -1.33 9.27 20.94
N TYR A 225 -0.49 10.17 20.44
CA TYR A 225 0.03 11.30 21.21
C TYR A 225 -1.07 12.30 21.57
N ARG A 226 -1.98 12.60 20.64
CA ARG A 226 -3.03 13.61 20.85
C ARG A 226 -4.23 13.12 21.65
N PHE A 227 -4.61 11.86 21.48
CA PHE A 227 -5.88 11.33 21.98
C PHE A 227 -5.73 10.06 22.85
N GLY A 228 -4.52 9.51 22.95
CA GLY A 228 -4.22 8.25 23.64
C GLY A 228 -4.26 7.04 22.70
N GLN A 229 -3.47 6.00 23.04
CA GLN A 229 -3.23 4.83 22.18
C GLN A 229 -4.51 4.11 21.72
N THR A 230 -5.51 3.96 22.59
CA THR A 230 -6.77 3.30 22.21
C THR A 230 -7.53 4.08 21.14
N LYS A 231 -7.56 5.42 21.25
CA LYS A 231 -8.27 6.27 20.28
C LYS A 231 -7.46 6.41 19.00
N GLY A 232 -6.14 6.55 19.08
CA GLY A 232 -5.29 6.62 17.90
C GLY A 232 -5.32 5.33 17.08
N LEU A 233 -5.34 4.16 17.74
CA LEU A 233 -5.59 2.88 17.09
C LEU A 233 -6.97 2.83 16.41
N ALA A 234 -8.03 3.21 17.12
CA ALA A 234 -9.39 3.20 16.57
C ALA A 234 -9.53 4.11 15.35
N TYR A 235 -9.06 5.35 15.45
CA TYR A 235 -9.17 6.34 14.37
C TYR A 235 -8.32 5.96 13.16
N SER A 236 -7.07 5.52 13.36
CA SER A 236 -6.18 5.10 12.26
C SER A 236 -6.75 3.92 11.51
N SER A 237 -7.27 2.93 12.23
CA SER A 237 -7.90 1.74 11.65
C SER A 237 -9.18 2.08 10.89
N LEU A 238 -10.05 2.92 11.46
CA LEU A 238 -11.29 3.33 10.80
C LEU A 238 -11.01 4.15 9.54
N LEU A 239 -10.04 5.07 9.59
CA LEU A 239 -9.65 5.82 8.41
C LEU A 239 -9.06 4.89 7.34
N PHE A 240 -8.15 3.99 7.72
CA PHE A 240 -7.56 3.01 6.83
C PHE A 240 -8.63 2.18 6.10
N GLY A 241 -9.60 1.63 6.83
CA GLY A 241 -10.71 0.90 6.21
C GLY A 241 -11.64 1.78 5.38
N SER A 242 -11.94 3.00 5.83
CA SER A 242 -12.80 3.93 5.06
C SER A 242 -12.18 4.32 3.72
N LEU A 243 -10.85 4.41 3.64
CA LEU A 243 -10.15 4.71 2.39
C LEU A 243 -10.32 3.61 1.34
N HIS A 244 -10.54 2.36 1.75
CA HIS A 244 -10.83 1.27 0.82
C HIS A 244 -12.17 1.44 0.10
N LEU A 245 -13.10 2.26 0.63
CA LEU A 245 -14.35 2.59 -0.07
C LEU A 245 -14.12 3.38 -1.36
N THR A 246 -12.96 4.04 -1.51
CA THR A 246 -12.62 4.75 -2.74
C THR A 246 -12.45 3.83 -3.95
N ASN A 247 -12.25 2.53 -3.73
CA ASN A 247 -12.21 1.55 -4.82
C ASN A 247 -13.51 1.53 -5.63
N MET A 248 -14.64 1.86 -5.00
CA MET A 248 -15.92 2.03 -5.68
C MET A 248 -15.90 3.11 -6.76
N LEU A 249 -15.04 4.13 -6.62
CA LEU A 249 -14.90 5.21 -7.60
C LEU A 249 -14.20 4.74 -8.90
N PHE A 250 -13.51 3.60 -8.83
CA PHE A 250 -12.74 3.03 -9.95
C PHE A 250 -13.40 1.78 -10.54
N GLU A 251 -14.44 1.24 -9.90
CA GLU A 251 -15.23 0.12 -10.44
C GLU A 251 -16.22 0.58 -11.52
N ARG A 252 -16.30 -0.20 -12.61
CA ARG A 252 -17.30 0.03 -13.67
C ARG A 252 -18.73 -0.23 -13.19
N GLU A 253 -18.88 -1.24 -12.35
CA GLU A 253 -20.13 -1.64 -11.71
C GLU A 253 -19.90 -1.73 -10.20
N PRO A 254 -20.04 -0.60 -9.47
CA PRO A 254 -19.74 -0.54 -8.04
C PRO A 254 -20.64 -1.47 -7.23
N ASP A 255 -20.03 -2.35 -6.45
CA ASP A 255 -20.73 -3.19 -5.47
C ASP A 255 -20.54 -2.62 -4.05
N LEU A 256 -21.54 -1.88 -3.57
CA LEU A 256 -21.50 -1.28 -2.23
C LEU A 256 -21.33 -2.33 -1.12
N LYS A 257 -21.92 -3.53 -1.28
CA LYS A 257 -21.81 -4.58 -0.26
C LYS A 257 -20.38 -5.11 -0.21
N ALA A 258 -19.77 -5.37 -1.37
CA ALA A 258 -18.37 -5.79 -1.45
C ALA A 258 -17.44 -4.72 -0.87
N ALA A 259 -17.64 -3.45 -1.25
CA ALA A 259 -16.84 -2.33 -0.75
C ALA A 259 -16.97 -2.13 0.77
N LEU A 260 -18.18 -2.19 1.34
CA LEU A 260 -18.38 -2.12 2.79
C LEU A 260 -17.73 -3.31 3.52
N THR A 261 -17.79 -4.50 2.92
CA THR A 261 -17.13 -5.71 3.46
C THR A 261 -15.62 -5.53 3.47
N GLN A 262 -15.06 -5.01 2.37
CA GLN A 262 -13.65 -4.69 2.25
C GLN A 262 -13.21 -3.63 3.26
N ALA A 263 -13.97 -2.53 3.38
CA ALA A 263 -13.68 -1.47 4.34
C ALA A 263 -13.70 -1.97 5.80
N LEU A 264 -14.65 -2.85 6.13
CA LEU A 264 -14.71 -3.49 7.45
C LEU A 264 -13.51 -4.42 7.67
N ALA A 265 -13.19 -5.28 6.69
CA ALA A 265 -12.04 -6.17 6.76
C ALA A 265 -10.73 -5.40 6.92
N ALA A 266 -10.53 -4.34 6.14
CA ALA A 266 -9.40 -3.44 6.22
C ALA A 266 -9.36 -2.69 7.56
N THR A 267 -10.50 -2.28 8.11
CA THR A 267 -10.56 -1.68 9.47
C THR A 267 -10.07 -2.68 10.53
N VAL A 268 -10.53 -3.93 10.47
CA VAL A 268 -10.12 -4.99 11.42
C VAL A 268 -8.63 -5.32 11.24
N ALA A 269 -8.15 -5.45 10.01
CA ALA A 269 -6.72 -5.61 9.73
C ALA A 269 -5.90 -4.43 10.26
N GLY A 270 -6.39 -3.20 10.02
CA GLY A 270 -6.01 -1.93 10.64
C GLY A 270 -5.70 -2.07 12.12
N TRP A 271 -6.73 -2.51 12.84
CA TRP A 271 -6.70 -2.65 14.29
C TRP A 271 -5.70 -3.72 14.75
N LEU A 272 -5.68 -4.88 14.09
CA LEU A 272 -4.78 -5.98 14.47
C LEU A 272 -3.31 -5.60 14.27
N LEU A 273 -2.98 -5.02 13.11
CA LEU A 273 -1.63 -4.58 12.79
C LEU A 273 -1.20 -3.42 13.70
N GLY A 274 -2.05 -2.40 13.86
CA GLY A 274 -1.77 -1.27 14.74
C GLY A 274 -1.61 -1.67 16.21
N SER A 275 -2.41 -2.63 16.70
CA SER A 275 -2.29 -3.15 18.05
C SER A 275 -0.97 -3.89 18.27
N ASP A 276 -0.52 -4.68 17.28
CA ASP A 276 0.79 -5.35 17.35
C ASP A 276 1.93 -4.32 17.36
N VAL A 277 1.86 -3.31 16.50
CA VAL A 277 2.83 -2.20 16.44
C VAL A 277 2.91 -1.45 17.78
N GLN A 278 1.78 -1.07 18.38
CA GLN A 278 1.76 -0.41 19.70
C GLN A 278 2.38 -1.28 20.81
N LYS A 279 2.19 -2.60 20.76
CA LYS A 279 2.77 -3.55 21.74
C LYS A 279 4.28 -3.74 21.55
N ARG A 280 4.79 -3.48 20.36
CA ARG A 280 6.21 -3.61 19.99
C ARG A 280 6.97 -2.29 20.00
N ASP A 281 6.49 -1.34 20.80
CA ASP A 281 7.04 0.02 20.90
C ASP A 281 7.20 0.69 19.52
N TYR A 282 6.16 0.55 18.70
CA TYR A 282 6.04 1.13 17.37
C TYR A 282 6.91 0.49 16.27
N ASP A 283 7.62 -0.61 16.49
CA ASP A 283 8.31 -1.35 15.39
C ASP A 283 7.30 -1.79 14.32
N ILE A 284 7.34 -1.15 13.15
CA ILE A 284 6.41 -1.43 12.05
C ILE A 284 6.87 -2.58 11.15
N GLY A 285 8.08 -3.11 11.36
CA GLY A 285 8.64 -4.16 10.51
C GLY A 285 7.76 -5.40 10.37
N PRO A 286 7.25 -5.99 11.47
CA PRO A 286 6.30 -7.10 11.44
C PRO A 286 4.98 -6.78 10.74
N ALA A 287 4.43 -5.58 10.93
CA ALA A 287 3.19 -5.17 10.26
C ALA A 287 3.39 -5.05 8.74
N SER A 288 4.50 -4.43 8.32
CA SER A 288 4.87 -4.29 6.91
C SER A 288 5.06 -5.65 6.24
N ALA A 289 5.72 -6.61 6.92
CA ALA A 289 5.83 -7.98 6.44
C ALA A 289 4.47 -8.70 6.38
N ALA A 290 3.66 -8.61 7.44
CA ALA A 290 2.34 -9.26 7.46
C ALA A 290 1.45 -8.79 6.32
N HIS A 291 1.40 -7.49 6.06
CA HIS A 291 0.64 -6.90 4.96
C HIS A 291 1.18 -7.33 3.59
N THR A 292 2.49 -7.19 3.37
CA THR A 292 3.12 -7.58 2.09
C THR A 292 2.85 -9.05 1.75
N TRP A 293 3.05 -9.95 2.71
CA TRP A 293 2.91 -11.39 2.47
C TRP A 293 1.45 -11.84 2.41
N TYR A 294 0.53 -11.16 3.09
CA TYR A 294 -0.91 -11.35 2.93
C TYR A 294 -1.34 -11.08 1.48
N ASP A 295 -1.03 -9.87 1.00
CA ASP A 295 -1.42 -9.45 -0.35
C ASP A 295 -0.74 -10.30 -1.41
N PHE A 296 0.56 -10.58 -1.27
CA PHE A 296 1.27 -11.37 -2.27
C PHE A 296 0.71 -12.78 -2.37
N THR A 297 0.39 -13.39 -1.22
CA THR A 297 -0.23 -14.72 -1.16
C THR A 297 -1.59 -14.71 -1.85
N LEU A 298 -2.44 -13.71 -1.56
CA LEU A 298 -3.75 -13.59 -2.19
C LEU A 298 -3.66 -13.33 -3.68
N MET A 299 -2.88 -12.34 -4.11
CA MET A 299 -2.78 -11.92 -5.50
C MET A 299 -2.24 -13.04 -6.38
N LEU A 300 -1.15 -13.69 -5.97
CA LEU A 300 -0.56 -14.78 -6.71
C LEU A 300 -1.40 -16.05 -6.63
N GLY A 301 -1.88 -16.38 -5.42
CA GLY A 301 -2.68 -17.58 -5.19
C GLY A 301 -4.01 -17.56 -5.92
N SER A 302 -4.72 -16.42 -5.90
CA SER A 302 -6.00 -16.26 -6.60
C SER A 302 -5.79 -16.41 -8.11
N PHE A 303 -4.72 -15.83 -8.68
CA PHE A 303 -4.39 -16.06 -10.09
C PHE A 303 -4.08 -17.52 -10.42
N LEU A 304 -3.45 -18.27 -9.50
CA LEU A 304 -3.16 -19.68 -9.72
C LEU A 304 -4.43 -20.55 -9.71
N ILE A 305 -5.43 -20.15 -8.91
CA ILE A 305 -6.68 -20.88 -8.69
C ILE A 305 -7.75 -20.48 -9.72
N ASN A 306 -7.97 -19.18 -9.89
CA ASN A 306 -8.93 -18.57 -10.78
C ASN A 306 -8.24 -17.44 -11.60
N PRO A 307 -7.46 -17.80 -12.63
CA PRO A 307 -6.81 -16.82 -13.50
C PRO A 307 -7.80 -15.93 -14.27
N GLU A 308 -9.06 -16.34 -14.46
CA GLU A 308 -10.08 -15.54 -15.14
C GLU A 308 -10.43 -14.28 -14.34
N ASP A 309 -10.68 -14.43 -13.04
CA ASP A 309 -11.01 -13.32 -12.12
C ASP A 309 -9.77 -12.76 -11.40
N ASN A 310 -8.66 -12.62 -12.11
CA ASN A 310 -7.41 -12.16 -11.51
C ASN A 310 -7.44 -10.70 -11.08
N ILE A 311 -6.69 -10.34 -10.03
CA ILE A 311 -6.71 -8.99 -9.45
C ILE A 311 -6.35 -7.93 -10.49
N PHE A 312 -5.31 -8.14 -11.30
CA PHE A 312 -4.94 -7.19 -12.36
C PHE A 312 -5.90 -7.17 -13.55
N GLY A 313 -6.90 -8.05 -13.58
CA GLY A 313 -7.79 -8.31 -14.71
C GLY A 313 -7.09 -8.46 -16.04
N VAL A 314 -5.88 -9.00 -16.08
CA VAL A 314 -5.22 -9.24 -17.36
C VAL A 314 -6.04 -10.25 -18.15
N GLY A 315 -6.31 -9.98 -19.42
CA GLY A 315 -7.04 -10.91 -20.27
C GLY A 315 -6.32 -12.26 -20.35
N VAL A 316 -7.06 -13.36 -20.16
CA VAL A 316 -6.51 -14.71 -20.16
C VAL A 316 -7.11 -15.51 -21.31
N ARG A 317 -6.24 -16.21 -22.06
CA ARG A 317 -6.67 -17.20 -23.05
C ARG A 317 -6.38 -18.59 -22.54
N PHE A 318 -7.41 -19.42 -22.49
CA PHE A 318 -7.32 -20.81 -22.10
C PHE A 318 -6.98 -21.71 -23.30
N VAL A 319 -6.38 -22.85 -23.02
CA VAL A 319 -6.32 -23.95 -23.98
C VAL A 319 -7.76 -24.41 -24.20
N LEU A 320 -8.27 -24.26 -25.42
CA LEU A 320 -9.59 -24.78 -25.76
C LEU A 320 -9.58 -26.31 -25.59
N PRO A 321 -10.61 -26.90 -24.96
CA PRO A 321 -10.74 -28.36 -24.87
C PRO A 321 -10.85 -29.03 -26.24
#